data_AF-A0AAP5LRA7-F1
#
_entry.id   AF-A0AAP5LRA7-F1
#
_cell.length_a   1.000
_cell.length_b   1.000
_cell.length_c   1.000
_cell.angle_alpha   90.00
_cell.angle_beta   90.00
_cell.angle_gamma   90.00
#
_symmetry.space_group_name_H-M   'P 1'
#
loop_
_entity.id
_entity.type
_entity.pdbx_description
1 polymer ?
#
loop_
_entity_poly.entity_id
_entity_poly.type
_entity_poly.pdbx_seq_one_letter_code
_entity_poly.pdbx_strand_id
1 'polypeptide(L)'
;MTQSQIAILGLIVSFVGGGTVSAIINWVRSSIAETKERSTKYIEQQLEKLYGPLYYLTLQSSKLFEIEKKLGDAYKVEYIDQKYSDDPVTRQRLREETDSVIELKNQYIEQVVKNNKKIIELLDNNFALIDADDVEIFINEFYEHFIRYQTEEIGKTPYMVYEHLGAISFLRPRFIKRIKEKFDSKKSQFEGIAKKR
;
A
#
# COMPACT_ATOMS: atom_id res chain seq x y z
N MET A 1 30.26 -18.01 -16.69
CA MET A 1 31.26 -19.02 -16.28
C MET A 1 32.40 -18.92 -17.28
N THR A 2 33.53 -18.35 -16.89
CA THR A 2 34.69 -18.17 -17.79
C THR A 2 35.39 -19.52 -18.01
N GLN A 3 35.99 -19.76 -19.17
CA GLN A 3 36.65 -21.03 -19.51
C GLN A 3 37.68 -21.49 -18.45
N SER A 4 38.26 -20.57 -17.67
CA SER A 4 39.18 -20.92 -16.58
C SER A 4 38.51 -21.63 -15.40
N GLN A 5 37.22 -21.35 -15.10
CA GLN A 5 36.50 -21.99 -13.99
C GLN A 5 36.19 -23.46 -14.29
N ILE A 6 35.93 -23.79 -15.57
CA ILE A 6 35.67 -25.17 -16.03
C ILE A 6 36.97 -25.99 -16.01
N ALA A 7 38.11 -25.39 -16.37
CA ALA A 7 39.41 -26.05 -16.34
C ALA A 7 39.87 -26.38 -14.91
N ILE A 8 39.65 -25.48 -13.94
CA ILE A 8 39.96 -25.72 -12.52
C ILE A 8 39.09 -26.84 -11.95
N LEU A 9 37.80 -26.88 -12.31
CA LEU A 9 36.89 -27.98 -11.93
C LEU A 9 37.36 -29.32 -12.50
N GLY A 10 37.81 -29.37 -13.76
CA GLY A 10 38.31 -30.60 -14.39
C GLY A 10 39.59 -31.15 -13.75
N LEU A 11 40.47 -30.28 -13.25
CA LEU A 11 41.74 -30.65 -12.60
C LEU A 11 41.54 -31.17 -11.17
N ILE A 12 40.54 -30.67 -10.46
CA ILE A 12 40.18 -31.15 -9.10
C ILE A 12 39.48 -32.53 -9.18
N VAL A 13 38.70 -32.75 -10.23
CA VAL A 13 37.96 -34.01 -10.48
C VAL A 13 38.89 -35.19 -10.77
N SER A 14 40.02 -34.98 -11.43
CA SER A 14 40.98 -36.05 -11.77
C SER A 14 41.94 -36.40 -10.61
N PHE A 15 42.10 -35.53 -9.61
CA PHE A 15 43.11 -35.68 -8.57
C PHE A 15 42.59 -36.28 -7.24
N VAL A 16 41.28 -36.18 -6.92
CA VAL A 16 40.78 -36.41 -5.53
C VAL A 16 39.70 -37.50 -5.38
N GLY A 17 39.33 -38.21 -6.45
CA GLY A 17 38.35 -39.31 -6.38
C GLY A 17 36.89 -38.86 -6.19
N GLY A 18 35.93 -39.72 -6.53
CA GLY A 18 34.51 -39.36 -6.67
C GLY A 18 33.81 -38.75 -5.44
N GLY A 19 34.40 -38.86 -4.24
CA GLY A 19 33.86 -38.28 -3.00
C GLY A 19 33.93 -36.75 -2.95
N THR A 20 35.01 -36.14 -3.44
CA THR A 20 35.15 -34.67 -3.48
C THR A 20 34.31 -34.04 -4.58
N VAL A 21 34.18 -34.71 -5.73
CA VAL A 21 33.28 -34.28 -6.80
C VAL A 21 31.83 -34.25 -6.32
N SER A 22 31.41 -35.28 -5.58
CA SER A 22 30.08 -35.33 -4.97
C SER A 22 29.87 -34.20 -3.95
N ALA A 23 30.88 -33.90 -3.13
CA ALA A 23 30.81 -32.80 -2.16
C ALA A 23 30.70 -31.42 -2.84
N ILE A 24 31.46 -31.17 -3.92
CA ILE A 24 31.38 -29.91 -4.69
C ILE A 24 30.00 -29.77 -5.36
N ILE A 25 29.50 -30.82 -6.01
CA ILE A 25 28.16 -30.81 -6.62
C ILE A 25 27.09 -30.54 -5.57
N ASN A 26 27.19 -31.16 -4.39
CA ASN A 26 26.22 -30.97 -3.32
C ASN A 26 26.29 -29.55 -2.74
N TRP A 27 27.49 -28.98 -2.57
CA TRP A 27 27.68 -27.60 -2.14
C TRP A 27 27.07 -26.60 -3.13
N VAL A 28 27.33 -26.76 -4.44
CA VAL A 28 26.73 -25.90 -5.48
C VAL A 28 25.20 -26.02 -5.47
N ARG A 29 24.66 -27.23 -5.40
CA ARG A 29 23.21 -27.45 -5.30
C ARG A 29 22.61 -26.82 -4.05
N SER A 30 23.27 -26.97 -2.90
CA SER A 30 22.85 -26.40 -1.62
C SER A 30 22.86 -24.88 -1.66
N SER A 31 23.91 -24.25 -2.21
CA SER A 31 23.98 -22.80 -2.37
C SER A 31 22.88 -22.24 -3.28
N ILE A 32 22.56 -22.94 -4.37
CA ILE A 32 21.44 -22.58 -5.27
C ILE A 32 20.10 -22.72 -4.54
N ALA A 33 19.91 -23.81 -3.79
CA ALA A 33 18.69 -24.04 -3.02
C ALA A 33 18.49 -22.97 -1.95
N GLU A 34 19.55 -22.63 -1.20
CA GLU A 34 19.54 -21.60 -0.17
C GLU A 34 19.24 -20.21 -0.75
N THR A 35 19.83 -19.88 -1.91
CA THR A 35 19.54 -18.61 -2.60
C THR A 35 18.08 -18.51 -3.01
N LYS A 36 17.50 -19.59 -3.55
CA LYS A 36 16.08 -19.65 -3.90
C LYS A 36 15.19 -19.56 -2.67
N GLU A 37 15.55 -20.22 -1.58
CA GLU A 37 14.82 -20.17 -0.32
C GLU A 37 14.80 -18.76 0.24
N ARG A 38 15.95 -18.07 0.29
CA ARG A 38 16.05 -16.67 0.72
C ARG A 38 15.18 -15.74 -0.13
N SER A 39 15.22 -15.91 -1.45
CA SER A 39 14.36 -15.15 -2.37
C SER A 39 12.87 -15.40 -2.12
N THR A 40 12.48 -16.65 -1.89
CA THR A 40 11.09 -17.02 -1.60
C THR A 40 10.63 -16.38 -0.30
N LYS A 41 11.44 -16.50 0.74
CA LYS A 41 11.18 -15.93 2.06
C LYS A 41 11.10 -14.41 2.03
N TYR A 42 11.91 -13.76 1.20
CA TYR A 42 11.84 -12.31 1.02
C TYR A 42 10.50 -11.89 0.38
N ILE A 43 10.05 -12.58 -0.68
CA ILE A 43 8.75 -12.28 -1.32
C ILE A 43 7.60 -12.55 -0.35
N GLU A 44 7.66 -13.63 0.42
CA GLU A 44 6.69 -13.95 1.47
C GLU A 44 6.62 -12.82 2.50
N GLN A 45 7.77 -12.36 3.01
CA GLN A 45 7.83 -11.22 3.94
C GLN A 45 7.25 -9.94 3.33
N GLN A 46 7.55 -9.66 2.05
CA GLN A 46 6.97 -8.52 1.34
C GLN A 46 5.44 -8.61 1.27
N LEU A 47 4.88 -9.80 1.05
CA LEU A 47 3.43 -10.01 1.02
C LEU A 47 2.81 -9.88 2.41
N GLU A 48 3.38 -10.54 3.41
CA GLU A 48 2.80 -10.61 4.76
C GLU A 48 2.91 -9.30 5.53
N LYS A 49 4.05 -8.62 5.41
CA LYS A 49 4.38 -7.48 6.28
C LYS A 49 4.19 -6.12 5.61
N LEU A 50 4.22 -6.07 4.28
CA LEU A 50 4.16 -4.81 3.52
C LEU A 50 2.95 -4.76 2.58
N TYR A 51 3.03 -5.40 1.41
CA TYR A 51 2.08 -5.19 0.33
C TYR A 51 0.69 -5.76 0.60
N GLY A 52 0.56 -6.85 1.37
CA GLY A 52 -0.74 -7.40 1.77
C GLY A 52 -1.50 -6.45 2.69
N PRO A 53 -0.94 -6.05 3.84
CA PRO A 53 -1.55 -5.04 4.70
C PRO A 53 -1.80 -3.70 4.01
N LEU A 54 -0.85 -3.21 3.18
CA LEU A 54 -1.06 -1.99 2.37
C LEU A 54 -2.27 -2.14 1.46
N TYR A 55 -2.38 -3.26 0.75
CA TYR A 55 -3.50 -3.52 -0.14
C TYR A 55 -4.83 -3.54 0.63
N TYR A 56 -4.86 -4.19 1.79
CA TYR A 56 -6.05 -4.20 2.64
C TYR A 56 -6.48 -2.80 3.09
N LEU A 57 -5.56 -2.00 3.63
CA LEU A 57 -5.85 -0.66 4.15
C LEU A 57 -6.24 0.32 3.03
N THR A 58 -5.58 0.25 1.87
CA THR A 58 -5.93 1.07 0.72
C THR A 58 -7.28 0.69 0.12
N LEU A 59 -7.59 -0.61 0.05
CA LEU A 59 -8.91 -1.08 -0.40
C LEU A 59 -10.02 -0.65 0.57
N GLN A 60 -9.80 -0.77 1.88
CA GLN A 60 -10.75 -0.32 2.89
C GLN A 60 -11.02 1.19 2.74
N SER A 61 -9.96 1.99 2.57
CA SER A 61 -10.08 3.44 2.39
C SER A 61 -10.82 3.79 1.08
N SER A 62 -10.54 3.07 -0.01
CA SER A 62 -11.30 3.20 -1.26
C SER A 62 -12.78 2.92 -1.08
N LYS A 63 -13.14 1.90 -0.29
CA LYS A 63 -14.55 1.59 0.01
C LYS A 63 -15.23 2.64 0.87
N LEU A 64 -14.50 3.24 1.81
CA LEU A 64 -15.02 4.35 2.60
C LEU A 64 -15.32 5.58 1.73
N PHE A 65 -14.45 5.93 0.78
CA PHE A 65 -14.73 6.99 -0.20
C PHE A 65 -15.93 6.68 -1.09
N GLU A 66 -16.11 5.43 -1.53
CA GLU A 66 -17.30 5.02 -2.29
C GLU A 66 -18.59 5.20 -1.48
N ILE A 67 -18.56 4.88 -0.18
CA ILE A 67 -19.70 5.06 0.73
C ILE A 67 -19.98 6.54 0.98
N GLU A 68 -18.95 7.33 1.30
CA GLU A 68 -19.09 8.78 1.50
C GLU A 68 -19.69 9.46 0.28
N LYS A 69 -19.24 9.08 -0.92
CA LYS A 69 -19.79 9.59 -2.17
C LYS A 69 -21.27 9.25 -2.33
N LYS A 70 -21.65 7.98 -2.14
CA LYS A 70 -23.06 7.53 -2.22
C LYS A 70 -23.93 8.25 -1.21
N LEU A 71 -23.42 8.47 0.01
CA LEU A 71 -24.10 9.21 1.06
C LEU A 71 -24.26 10.69 0.66
N GLY A 72 -23.24 11.31 0.08
CA GLY A 72 -23.30 12.67 -0.45
C GLY A 72 -24.31 12.82 -1.60
N ASP A 73 -24.35 11.86 -2.52
CA ASP A 73 -25.31 11.84 -3.62
C ASP A 73 -26.75 11.70 -3.10
N ALA A 74 -27.00 10.80 -2.13
CA ALA A 74 -28.30 10.65 -1.49
C ALA A 74 -28.70 11.90 -0.68
N TYR A 75 -27.77 12.48 0.08
CA TYR A 75 -27.98 13.72 0.81
C TYR A 75 -28.41 14.86 -0.11
N LYS A 76 -27.77 14.98 -1.28
CA LYS A 76 -28.14 16.01 -2.25
C LYS A 76 -29.58 15.81 -2.76
N VAL A 77 -29.93 14.59 -3.15
CA VAL A 77 -31.27 14.26 -3.68
C VAL A 77 -32.35 14.51 -2.63
N GLU A 78 -32.11 14.10 -1.39
CA GLU A 78 -33.10 14.27 -0.32
C GLU A 78 -33.14 15.71 0.16
N TYR A 79 -32.01 16.31 0.57
CA TYR A 79 -32.02 17.55 1.34
C TYR A 79 -31.74 18.84 0.53
N ILE A 80 -31.09 18.76 -0.63
CA ILE A 80 -30.74 19.95 -1.43
C ILE A 80 -31.71 20.14 -2.60
N ASP A 81 -32.02 19.08 -3.33
CA ASP A 81 -32.77 19.16 -4.58
C ASP A 81 -34.29 19.27 -4.33
N GLN A 82 -34.76 19.07 -3.09
CA GLN A 82 -36.15 19.22 -2.70
C GLN A 82 -36.48 20.63 -2.18
N LYS A 83 -37.71 21.08 -2.44
CA LYS A 83 -38.24 22.33 -1.87
C LYS A 83 -38.94 22.04 -0.55
N TYR A 84 -38.30 22.43 0.54
CA TYR A 84 -38.85 22.32 1.88
C TYR A 84 -39.67 23.55 2.29
N SER A 85 -40.55 23.36 3.27
CA SER A 85 -41.32 24.44 3.89
C SER A 85 -40.42 25.38 4.69
N ASP A 86 -40.72 26.69 4.65
CA ASP A 86 -40.01 27.73 5.41
C ASP A 86 -40.43 27.82 6.87
N ASP A 87 -41.34 26.96 7.33
CA ASP A 87 -41.77 26.98 8.72
C ASP A 87 -40.59 26.68 9.67
N PRO A 88 -40.50 27.36 10.84
CA PRO A 88 -39.35 27.22 11.73
C PRO A 88 -39.13 25.81 12.26
N VAL A 89 -40.20 25.03 12.44
CA VAL A 89 -40.12 23.67 13.02
C VAL A 89 -39.53 22.70 12.00
N THR A 90 -39.98 22.75 10.75
CA THR A 90 -39.43 21.96 9.64
C THR A 90 -37.98 22.33 9.38
N ARG A 91 -37.63 23.62 9.37
CA ARG A 91 -36.23 24.05 9.20
C ARG A 91 -35.31 23.58 10.32
N GLN A 92 -35.80 23.55 11.56
CA GLN A 92 -35.01 23.03 12.67
C GLN A 92 -34.77 21.52 12.53
N ARG A 93 -35.81 20.74 12.24
CA ARG A 93 -35.67 19.28 12.04
C ARG A 93 -34.73 18.94 10.88
N LEU A 94 -34.84 19.67 9.77
CA LEU A 94 -33.95 19.49 8.63
C LEU A 94 -32.49 19.76 8.98
N ARG A 95 -32.21 20.75 9.84
CA ARG A 95 -30.85 21.01 10.33
C ARG A 95 -30.34 19.85 11.18
N GLU A 96 -31.13 19.38 12.14
CA GLU A 96 -30.75 18.26 13.01
C GLU A 96 -30.46 16.99 12.20
N GLU A 97 -31.29 16.67 11.20
CA GLU A 97 -31.07 15.53 10.30
C GLU A 97 -29.83 15.73 9.41
N THR A 98 -29.66 16.93 8.85
CA THR A 98 -28.50 17.27 8.01
C THR A 98 -27.20 17.18 8.80
N ASP A 99 -27.18 17.68 10.04
CA ASP A 99 -26.02 17.63 10.92
C ASP A 99 -25.63 16.17 11.23
N SER A 100 -26.61 15.30 11.47
CA SER A 100 -26.38 13.86 11.65
C SER A 100 -25.76 13.21 10.41
N VAL A 101 -26.21 13.56 9.20
CA VAL A 101 -25.61 13.06 7.95
C VAL A 101 -24.19 13.57 7.78
N ILE A 102 -23.92 14.85 8.06
CA ILE A 102 -22.58 15.44 8.01
C ILE A 102 -21.65 14.74 9.01
N GLU A 103 -22.12 14.48 10.23
CA GLU A 103 -21.36 13.76 11.24
C GLU A 103 -21.00 12.35 10.77
N LEU A 104 -21.96 11.63 10.19
CA LEU A 104 -21.71 10.29 9.62
C LEU A 104 -20.67 10.34 8.48
N LYS A 105 -20.72 11.35 7.61
CA LYS A 105 -19.69 11.57 6.57
C LYS A 105 -18.31 11.78 7.19
N ASN A 106 -18.23 12.63 8.22
CA ASN A 106 -16.97 12.91 8.92
C ASN A 106 -16.40 11.64 9.56
N GLN A 107 -17.23 10.78 10.15
CA GLN A 107 -16.79 9.50 10.72
C GLN A 107 -16.14 8.57 9.68
N TYR A 108 -16.64 8.53 8.44
CA TYR A 108 -15.99 7.76 7.37
C TYR A 108 -14.61 8.34 7.01
N ILE A 109 -14.50 9.67 6.93
CA ILE A 109 -13.21 10.34 6.66
C ILE A 109 -12.22 10.12 7.81
N GLU A 110 -12.67 10.19 9.07
CA GLU A 110 -11.83 9.86 10.22
C GLU A 110 -11.28 8.44 10.15
N GLN A 111 -12.08 7.47 9.67
CA GLN A 111 -11.61 6.11 9.48
C GLN A 111 -10.54 6.00 8.39
N VAL A 112 -10.66 6.79 7.31
CA VAL A 112 -9.59 6.92 6.31
C VAL A 112 -8.32 7.50 6.92
N VAL A 113 -8.42 8.54 7.75
CA VAL A 113 -7.28 9.13 8.45
C VAL A 113 -6.59 8.10 9.35
N LYS A 114 -7.37 7.30 10.09
CA LYS A 114 -6.84 6.19 10.90
C LYS A 114 -6.11 5.16 10.04
N ASN A 115 -6.63 4.83 8.86
CA ASN A 115 -5.96 3.92 7.93
C ASN A 115 -4.65 4.52 7.41
N ASN A 116 -4.62 5.81 7.08
CA ASN A 116 -3.41 6.48 6.64
C ASN A 116 -2.30 6.48 7.69
N LYS A 117 -2.65 6.70 8.97
CA LYS A 117 -1.70 6.57 10.08
C LYS A 117 -1.09 5.17 10.14
N LYS A 118 -1.92 4.12 10.04
CA LYS A 118 -1.46 2.72 9.98
C LYS A 118 -0.59 2.45 8.76
N ILE A 119 -0.90 3.05 7.60
CA ILE A 119 -0.07 2.91 6.40
C ILE A 119 1.31 3.50 6.65
N ILE A 120 1.42 4.71 7.21
CA ILE A 120 2.72 5.32 7.55
C ILE A 120 3.50 4.47 8.54
N GLU A 121 2.88 4.06 9.65
CA GLU A 121 3.54 3.17 10.62
C GLU A 121 4.05 1.89 9.96
N LEU A 122 3.30 1.35 9.02
CA LEU A 122 3.68 0.15 8.30
C LEU A 122 4.83 0.39 7.32
N LEU A 123 4.83 1.51 6.61
CA LEU A 123 5.93 1.91 5.72
C LEU A 123 7.21 2.18 6.50
N ASP A 124 7.13 2.89 7.63
CA ASP A 124 8.27 3.18 8.50
C ASP A 124 8.88 1.89 9.07
N ASN A 125 8.05 0.97 9.57
CA ASN A 125 8.50 -0.28 10.18
C ASN A 125 9.04 -1.31 9.17
N ASN A 126 8.66 -1.19 7.88
CA ASN A 126 8.97 -2.16 6.85
C ASN A 126 9.68 -1.52 5.64
N PHE A 127 10.38 -0.41 5.83
CA PHE A 127 11.07 0.32 4.76
C PHE A 127 11.99 -0.59 3.93
N ALA A 128 12.70 -1.52 4.59
CA ALA A 128 13.60 -2.47 3.94
C ALA A 128 12.90 -3.46 2.98
N LEU A 129 11.57 -3.59 3.07
CA LEU A 129 10.76 -4.45 2.22
C LEU A 129 10.18 -3.72 1.01
N ILE A 130 10.32 -2.38 0.93
CA ILE A 130 9.80 -1.58 -0.18
C ILE A 130 10.64 -1.85 -1.43
N ASP A 131 9.99 -2.19 -2.54
CA ASP A 131 10.68 -2.30 -3.82
C ASP A 131 11.19 -0.91 -4.26
N ALA A 132 12.40 -0.85 -4.82
CA ALA A 132 13.04 0.41 -5.21
C ALA A 132 12.21 1.26 -6.18
N ASP A 133 11.40 0.64 -7.04
CA ASP A 133 10.52 1.31 -8.00
C ASP A 133 9.23 1.88 -7.37
N ASP A 134 8.97 1.60 -6.09
CA ASP A 134 7.80 2.12 -5.34
C ASP A 134 8.14 3.31 -4.44
N VAL A 135 9.42 3.51 -4.11
CA VAL A 135 9.89 4.54 -3.17
C VAL A 135 9.40 5.92 -3.58
N GLU A 136 9.55 6.29 -4.86
CA GLU A 136 9.13 7.60 -5.36
C GLU A 136 7.61 7.81 -5.23
N ILE A 137 6.81 6.80 -5.57
CA ILE A 137 5.35 6.87 -5.45
C ILE A 137 4.94 6.99 -3.97
N PHE A 138 5.61 6.29 -3.07
CA PHE A 138 5.29 6.35 -1.64
C PHE A 138 5.64 7.70 -1.04
N ILE A 139 6.77 8.30 -1.44
CA ILE A 139 7.18 9.63 -0.98
C ILE A 139 6.24 10.70 -1.54
N ASN A 140 6.10 10.76 -2.87
CA ASN A 140 5.45 11.88 -3.55
C ASN A 140 3.91 11.80 -3.51
N GLU A 141 3.33 10.60 -3.60
CA GLU A 141 1.87 10.47 -3.72
C GLU A 141 1.19 10.17 -2.37
N PHE A 142 1.96 9.87 -1.31
CA PHE A 142 1.42 9.53 0.01
C PHE A 142 2.07 10.28 1.17
N TYR A 143 3.38 10.13 1.42
CA TYR A 143 4.05 10.76 2.57
C TYR A 143 3.93 12.28 2.55
N GLU A 144 4.17 12.92 1.40
CA GLU A 144 4.04 14.38 1.27
C GLU A 144 2.67 14.85 1.74
N HIS A 145 1.60 14.23 1.23
CA HIS A 145 0.24 14.59 1.59
C HIS A 145 -0.11 14.28 3.04
N PHE A 146 0.42 13.20 3.61
CA PHE A 146 0.22 12.87 5.01
C PHE A 146 0.87 13.90 5.94
N ILE A 147 2.11 14.31 5.63
CA ILE A 147 2.81 15.35 6.39
C ILE A 147 2.08 16.68 6.27
N ARG A 148 1.65 17.05 5.07
CA ARG A 148 0.84 18.25 4.82
C ARG A 148 -0.46 18.22 5.62
N TYR A 149 -1.17 17.09 5.63
CA TYR A 149 -2.38 16.92 6.45
C TYR A 149 -2.09 17.20 7.93
N GLN A 150 -1.08 16.56 8.51
CA GLN A 150 -0.76 16.77 9.92
C GLN A 150 -0.30 18.18 10.25
N THR A 151 0.51 18.80 9.39
CA THR A 151 1.10 20.11 9.68
C THR A 151 0.16 21.26 9.37
N GLU A 152 -0.56 21.21 8.25
CA GLU A 152 -1.47 22.28 7.81
C GLU A 152 -2.78 22.30 8.61
N GLU A 153 -3.28 21.13 9.05
CA GLU A 153 -4.47 21.04 9.92
C GLU A 153 -4.19 21.65 11.31
N ILE A 154 -2.99 21.40 11.87
CA ILE A 154 -2.55 22.01 13.13
C ILE A 154 -2.27 23.51 12.96
N GLY A 155 -1.59 23.87 11.86
CA GLY A 155 -1.19 25.25 11.58
C GLY A 155 -2.35 26.17 11.15
N LYS A 156 -3.52 25.61 10.83
CA LYS A 156 -4.67 26.33 10.24
C LYS A 156 -4.23 27.23 9.10
N THR A 157 -3.52 26.64 8.14
CA THR A 157 -2.93 27.37 7.01
C THR A 157 -3.99 28.27 6.34
N PRO A 158 -3.72 29.57 6.14
CA PRO A 158 -4.66 30.47 5.51
C PRO A 158 -5.08 29.96 4.12
N TYR A 159 -6.37 30.07 3.80
CA TYR A 159 -6.94 29.57 2.54
C TYR A 159 -6.18 30.05 1.30
N MET A 160 -5.76 31.32 1.27
CA MET A 160 -5.01 31.89 0.14
C MET A 160 -3.66 31.18 -0.10
N VAL A 161 -3.01 30.69 0.96
CA VAL A 161 -1.78 29.90 0.82
C VAL A 161 -2.10 28.50 0.31
N TYR A 162 -3.22 27.92 0.78
CA TYR A 162 -3.68 26.60 0.35
C TYR A 162 -4.02 26.54 -1.15
N GLU A 163 -4.59 27.61 -1.73
CA GLU A 163 -4.84 27.69 -3.17
C GLU A 163 -3.55 27.56 -4.00
N HIS A 164 -2.42 28.06 -3.51
CA HIS A 164 -1.13 27.95 -4.21
C HIS A 164 -0.44 26.59 -4.01
N LEU A 165 -0.63 25.94 -2.85
CA LEU A 165 -0.04 24.64 -2.53
C LEU A 165 -0.82 23.46 -3.10
N GLY A 166 -2.07 23.70 -3.50
CA GLY A 166 -2.98 22.68 -4.00
C GLY A 166 -3.57 21.80 -2.90
N ALA A 167 -4.54 20.96 -3.29
CA ALA A 167 -5.29 20.15 -2.34
C ALA A 167 -4.46 19.01 -1.71
N ILE A 168 -4.65 18.82 -0.41
CA ILE A 168 -4.20 17.63 0.31
C ILE A 168 -5.06 16.44 -0.11
N SER A 169 -4.41 15.39 -0.58
CA SER A 169 -5.08 14.14 -0.94
C SER A 169 -4.84 13.09 0.13
N PHE A 170 -5.90 12.58 0.74
CA PHE A 170 -5.82 11.47 1.69
C PHE A 170 -5.25 10.20 1.03
N LEU A 171 -5.64 9.90 -0.20
CA LEU A 171 -5.15 8.72 -0.90
C LEU A 171 -5.35 8.85 -2.41
N ARG A 172 -4.26 8.91 -3.17
CA ARG A 172 -4.34 9.13 -4.62
C ARG A 172 -4.67 7.85 -5.39
N PRO A 173 -5.46 7.91 -6.48
CA PRO A 173 -5.79 6.74 -7.28
C PRO A 173 -4.56 5.98 -7.80
N ARG A 174 -3.50 6.70 -8.15
CA ARG A 174 -2.23 6.13 -8.60
C ARG A 174 -1.57 5.26 -7.52
N PHE A 175 -1.59 5.71 -6.26
CA PHE A 175 -1.06 4.96 -5.12
C PHE A 175 -1.85 3.67 -4.87
N ILE A 176 -3.19 3.72 -4.89
CA ILE A 176 -4.07 2.54 -4.76
C ILE A 176 -3.74 1.52 -5.85
N LYS A 177 -3.74 1.98 -7.10
CA LYS A 177 -3.50 1.15 -8.27
C LYS A 177 -2.15 0.46 -8.15
N ARG A 178 -1.12 1.22 -7.77
CA ARG A 178 0.23 0.69 -7.65
C ARG A 178 0.35 -0.41 -6.60
N ILE A 179 -0.22 -0.19 -5.40
CA ILE A 179 -0.22 -1.19 -4.34
C ILE A 179 -0.95 -2.47 -4.77
N LYS A 180 -2.11 -2.33 -5.43
CA LYS A 180 -2.86 -3.47 -5.96
C LYS A 180 -2.03 -4.26 -6.97
N GLU A 181 -1.43 -3.58 -7.96
CA GLU A 181 -0.59 -4.21 -8.98
C GLU A 181 0.61 -4.94 -8.36
N LYS A 182 1.25 -4.33 -7.36
CA LYS A 182 2.37 -4.95 -6.65
C LYS A 182 1.95 -6.15 -5.84
N PHE A 183 0.84 -6.07 -5.10
CA PHE A 183 0.28 -7.20 -4.37
C PHE A 183 -0.02 -8.37 -5.33
N ASP A 184 -0.74 -8.11 -6.41
CA ASP A 184 -1.12 -9.13 -7.42
C ASP A 184 0.14 -9.76 -8.07
N SER A 185 1.15 -8.94 -8.39
CA SER A 185 2.42 -9.39 -8.96
C SER A 185 3.21 -10.27 -7.98
N LYS A 186 3.41 -9.82 -6.74
CA LYS A 186 4.16 -10.57 -5.72
C LYS A 186 3.47 -11.86 -5.34
N LYS A 187 2.13 -11.86 -5.24
CA LYS A 187 1.33 -13.07 -5.00
C LYS A 187 1.52 -14.08 -6.12
N SER A 188 1.45 -13.63 -7.37
CA SER A 188 1.69 -14.50 -8.54
C SER A 188 3.11 -15.08 -8.56
N GLN A 189 4.12 -14.27 -8.20
CA GLN A 189 5.51 -14.73 -8.08
C GLN A 189 5.64 -15.81 -7.00
N PHE A 190 5.04 -15.60 -5.82
CA PHE A 190 5.08 -16.55 -4.71
C PHE A 190 4.39 -17.88 -5.07
N GLU A 191 3.19 -17.84 -5.63
CA GLU A 191 2.45 -19.04 -6.08
C GLU A 191 3.19 -19.78 -7.19
N GLY A 192 3.85 -19.06 -8.11
CA GLY A 192 4.68 -19.64 -9.16
C GLY A 192 5.93 -20.35 -8.64
N ILE A 193 6.47 -19.91 -7.50
CA ILE A 193 7.56 -20.60 -6.81
C ILE A 193 7.03 -21.83 -6.06
N ALA A 194 5.88 -21.71 -5.39
CA ALA A 194 5.26 -22.79 -4.63
C ALA A 194 4.88 -23.99 -5.53
N LYS A 195 4.36 -23.74 -6.74
CA LYS A 195 4.01 -24.79 -7.71
C LYS A 195 5.20 -25.54 -8.33
N LYS A 196 6.42 -25.00 -8.18
CA LYS A 196 7.67 -25.60 -8.70
C LYS A 196 8.41 -26.43 -7.65
N ARG A 197 7.92 -26.47 -6.41
CA ARG A 197 8.39 -27.37 -5.35
C ARG A 197 7.61 -28.68 -5.42
#